data_AF-T0K989-F1
#
_entry.id   AF-T0K989-F1
#
_cell.length_a   1.000
_cell.length_b   1.000
_cell.length_c   1.000
_cell.angle_alpha   90.00
_cell.angle_beta   90.00
_cell.angle_gamma   90.00
#
_symmetry.space_group_name_H-M   'P 1'
#
loop_
_entity.id
_entity.type
_entity.pdbx_description
1 polymer ?
#
loop_
_entity_poly.entity_id
_entity_poly.type
_entity_poly.pdbx_seq_one_letter_code
_entity_poly.pdbx_strand_id
1 'polypeptide(L)'
;MLRAMEQQREEELLQARQKVLDRWEAKFKEEEERFNVRLEEEEANVRKDLEPQWSARHQRNEKFRAVKQEEEEYATLKDLHDRWEEERKAAKKRAKRQREAEELEMRKAELRRARKQRKADKERRRAEAQRAQEEQQRAETEQRQAEEKRKKAESEQRKAEEERERAEEERLREEQRIAEEKAKEAARKTRKRQNAAAKGGSKKEEKTGRRSARLAKNIAASLKRESLKMVAPKWKRLVRFIAEDDWREYIGEPVDENVDVGAALAASTPVPVRVFSGTSALDASAEPTQKVLNIQKLLPPLTRKEIGTIRCIGLNYRKHAKEMNLELPEHPTLFFKPASCLNASNAPLVIPYQATDAQADYEAELAVVIGRDARNVSVEDAMDYVLGYMCSNDVTGRKHQFAGAQWGFGKGFDGFAPMGPCLVSTSSIPDPSVIELKTVLNGEVMQEGRGDDMIFSIAEIVAYLSQGTTLEAGTVIMTGTPHGIGVSRTPPVFLAPGDDLRIVMSHGLGSLVNKVVYEEKPQKATNGVNGVKAVNGVNGVTEVKVNGVH
;
A
#
# COMPACT_ATOMS: atom_id res chain seq x y z
N MET A 1 -143.78 9.02 -15.46
CA MET A 1 -143.25 9.77 -16.63
C MET A 1 -141.95 10.49 -16.27
N LEU A 2 -141.94 11.45 -15.33
CA LEU A 2 -140.72 12.14 -14.86
C LEU A 2 -139.57 11.19 -14.45
N ARG A 3 -139.83 10.20 -13.58
CA ARG A 3 -138.81 9.21 -13.16
C ARG A 3 -138.23 8.39 -14.31
N ALA A 4 -139.00 8.14 -15.37
CA ALA A 4 -138.53 7.38 -16.53
C ALA A 4 -137.63 8.26 -17.42
N MET A 5 -137.94 9.55 -17.54
CA MET A 5 -137.07 10.51 -18.24
C MET A 5 -135.77 10.77 -17.48
N GLU A 6 -135.82 10.80 -16.14
CA GLU A 6 -134.61 10.90 -15.30
C GLU A 6 -133.73 9.66 -15.43
N GLN A 7 -134.31 8.45 -15.37
CA GLN A 7 -133.55 7.21 -15.61
C GLN A 7 -132.90 7.17 -16.99
N GLN A 8 -133.62 7.56 -18.04
CA GLN A 8 -133.07 7.58 -19.40
C GLN A 8 -131.92 8.58 -19.52
N ARG A 9 -132.02 9.74 -18.87
CA ARG A 9 -130.96 10.76 -18.86
C ARG A 9 -129.74 10.31 -18.04
N GLU A 10 -129.94 9.61 -16.94
CA GLU A 10 -128.85 9.00 -16.16
C GLU A 10 -128.13 7.92 -16.97
N GLU A 11 -128.86 7.06 -17.69
CA GLU A 11 -128.25 6.04 -18.57
C GLU A 11 -127.43 6.67 -19.70
N GLU A 12 -127.94 7.73 -20.34
CA GLU A 12 -127.20 8.46 -21.38
C GLU A 12 -125.93 9.12 -20.83
N LEU A 13 -125.99 9.71 -19.63
CA LEU A 13 -124.81 10.26 -18.93
C LEU A 13 -123.80 9.16 -18.56
N LEU A 14 -124.27 8.00 -18.12
CA LEU A 14 -123.41 6.86 -17.79
C LEU A 14 -122.71 6.34 -19.04
N GLN A 15 -123.43 6.20 -20.15
CA GLN A 15 -122.86 5.80 -21.44
C GLN A 15 -121.87 6.83 -21.98
N ALA A 16 -122.15 8.12 -21.83
CA ALA A 16 -121.22 9.18 -22.23
C ALA A 16 -119.94 9.16 -21.38
N ARG A 17 -120.07 8.95 -20.06
CA ARG A 17 -118.94 8.84 -19.14
C ARG A 17 -118.09 7.59 -19.43
N GLN A 18 -118.73 6.46 -19.71
CA GLN A 18 -118.05 5.22 -20.09
C GLN A 18 -117.24 5.41 -21.39
N LYS A 19 -117.82 6.04 -22.41
CA LYS A 19 -117.11 6.34 -23.67
C LYS A 19 -115.90 7.27 -23.51
N VAL A 20 -115.89 8.13 -22.49
CA VAL A 20 -114.72 8.97 -22.17
C VAL A 20 -113.67 8.15 -21.43
N LEU A 21 -114.07 7.32 -20.47
CA LEU A 21 -113.17 6.40 -19.75
C LEU A 21 -112.49 5.42 -20.71
N ASP A 22 -113.26 4.78 -21.61
CA ASP A 22 -112.71 3.83 -22.59
C ASP A 22 -111.67 4.51 -23.51
N ARG A 23 -111.88 5.78 -23.87
CA ARG A 23 -110.90 6.56 -24.67
C ARG A 23 -109.65 6.90 -23.88
N TRP A 24 -109.79 7.18 -22.59
CA TRP A 24 -108.65 7.44 -21.71
C TRP A 24 -107.84 6.17 -21.44
N GLU A 25 -108.51 5.04 -21.19
CA GLU A 25 -107.86 3.74 -21.01
C GLU A 25 -107.13 3.29 -22.27
N ALA A 26 -107.71 3.50 -23.46
CA ALA A 26 -107.06 3.20 -24.73
C ALA A 26 -105.78 4.04 -24.94
N LYS A 27 -105.84 5.36 -24.65
CA LYS A 27 -104.66 6.23 -24.70
C LYS A 27 -103.60 5.84 -23.68
N PHE A 28 -104.00 5.49 -22.47
CA PHE A 28 -103.07 5.09 -21.42
C PHE A 28 -102.36 3.79 -21.78
N LYS A 29 -103.07 2.80 -22.33
CA LYS A 29 -102.47 1.57 -22.85
C LYS A 29 -101.47 1.83 -23.99
N GLU A 30 -101.80 2.73 -24.91
CA GLU A 30 -100.88 3.09 -26.01
C GLU A 30 -99.61 3.77 -25.48
N GLU A 31 -99.72 4.65 -24.47
CA GLU A 31 -98.55 5.27 -23.84
C GLU A 31 -97.73 4.27 -23.00
N GLU A 32 -98.39 3.34 -22.31
CA GLU A 32 -97.75 2.26 -21.55
C GLU A 32 -96.97 1.31 -22.48
N GLU A 33 -97.55 0.91 -23.62
CA GLU A 33 -96.84 0.13 -24.63
C GLU A 33 -95.63 0.88 -25.20
N ARG A 34 -95.78 2.17 -25.52
CA ARG A 34 -94.65 3.02 -25.99
C ARG A 34 -93.59 3.25 -24.93
N PHE A 35 -93.96 3.23 -23.65
CA PHE A 35 -93.02 3.33 -22.54
C PHE A 35 -92.26 2.01 -22.37
N ASN A 36 -92.95 0.87 -22.40
CA ASN A 36 -92.34 -0.44 -22.27
C ASN A 36 -91.38 -0.76 -23.43
N VAL A 37 -91.72 -0.40 -24.66
CA VAL A 37 -90.79 -0.55 -25.81
C VAL A 37 -89.52 0.29 -25.62
N ARG A 38 -89.63 1.54 -25.14
CA ARG A 38 -88.46 2.37 -24.84
C ARG A 38 -87.63 1.81 -23.68
N LEU A 39 -88.28 1.26 -22.66
CA LEU A 39 -87.60 0.64 -21.53
C LEU A 39 -86.83 -0.61 -21.97
N GLU A 40 -87.42 -1.46 -22.81
CA GLU A 40 -86.74 -2.64 -23.37
C GLU A 40 -85.56 -2.25 -24.27
N GLU A 41 -85.69 -1.18 -25.08
CA GLU A 41 -84.57 -0.65 -25.87
C GLU A 41 -83.45 -0.06 -25.01
N GLU A 42 -83.78 0.68 -23.94
CA GLU A 42 -82.79 1.20 -22.98
C GLU A 42 -82.11 0.06 -22.21
N GLU A 43 -82.86 -0.93 -21.71
CA GLU A 43 -82.31 -2.09 -21.03
C GLU A 43 -81.40 -2.92 -21.95
N ALA A 44 -81.80 -3.12 -23.21
CA ALA A 44 -80.97 -3.80 -24.21
C ALA A 44 -79.67 -3.03 -24.51
N ASN A 45 -79.72 -1.70 -24.60
CA ASN A 45 -78.53 -0.86 -24.79
C ASN A 45 -77.61 -0.88 -23.56
N VAL A 46 -78.16 -0.76 -22.35
CA VAL A 46 -77.41 -0.87 -21.09
C VAL A 46 -76.74 -2.23 -20.95
N ARG A 47 -77.43 -3.31 -21.34
CA ARG A 47 -76.88 -4.67 -21.31
C ARG A 47 -75.75 -4.84 -22.34
N LYS A 48 -75.91 -4.30 -23.55
CA LYS A 48 -74.88 -4.32 -24.61
C LYS A 48 -73.60 -3.56 -24.22
N ASP A 49 -73.72 -2.49 -23.44
CA ASP A 49 -72.58 -1.69 -22.96
C ASP A 49 -71.92 -2.25 -21.69
N LEU A 50 -72.68 -2.90 -20.80
CA LEU A 50 -72.18 -3.40 -19.51
C LEU A 50 -71.68 -4.84 -19.55
N GLU A 51 -72.15 -5.69 -20.46
CA GLU A 51 -71.79 -7.11 -20.52
C GLU A 51 -70.30 -7.35 -20.86
N PRO A 52 -69.66 -6.58 -21.79
CA PRO A 52 -68.21 -6.62 -21.98
C PRO A 52 -67.44 -6.14 -20.74
N GLN A 53 -67.99 -5.16 -20.00
CA GLN A 53 -67.35 -4.59 -18.81
C GLN A 53 -67.44 -5.53 -17.60
N TRP A 54 -68.56 -6.23 -17.43
CA TRP A 54 -68.76 -7.24 -16.38
C TRP A 54 -67.91 -8.48 -16.63
N SER A 55 -67.85 -8.99 -17.87
CA SER A 55 -66.96 -10.10 -18.24
C SER A 55 -65.48 -9.73 -18.05
N ALA A 56 -65.07 -8.52 -18.46
CA ALA A 56 -63.72 -8.01 -18.23
C ALA A 56 -63.41 -7.81 -16.74
N ARG A 57 -64.36 -7.35 -15.92
CA ARG A 57 -64.21 -7.20 -14.47
C ARG A 57 -64.15 -8.57 -13.76
N HIS A 58 -64.92 -9.55 -14.22
CA HIS A 58 -64.90 -10.90 -13.66
C HIS A 58 -63.58 -11.61 -13.97
N GLN A 59 -63.08 -11.51 -15.21
CA GLN A 59 -61.74 -11.99 -15.58
C GLN A 59 -60.63 -11.23 -14.83
N ARG A 60 -60.78 -9.92 -14.60
CA ARG A 60 -59.82 -9.13 -13.79
C ARG A 60 -59.82 -9.59 -12.34
N ASN A 61 -60.99 -9.87 -11.77
CA ASN A 61 -61.14 -10.33 -10.40
C ASN A 61 -60.62 -11.77 -10.20
N GLU A 62 -60.81 -12.66 -11.18
CA GLU A 62 -60.20 -14.00 -11.14
C GLU A 62 -58.68 -13.93 -11.26
N LYS A 63 -58.15 -13.10 -12.17
CA LYS A 63 -56.70 -12.83 -12.24
C LYS A 63 -56.16 -12.22 -10.94
N PHE A 64 -56.91 -11.31 -10.32
CA PHE A 64 -56.52 -10.70 -9.04
C PHE A 64 -56.54 -11.71 -7.88
N ARG A 65 -57.49 -12.65 -7.86
CA ARG A 65 -57.51 -13.74 -6.87
C ARG A 65 -56.37 -14.73 -7.07
N ALA A 66 -56.03 -15.06 -8.32
CA ALA A 66 -54.88 -15.90 -8.65
C ALA A 66 -53.55 -15.24 -8.24
N VAL A 67 -53.37 -13.94 -8.56
CA VAL A 67 -52.20 -13.17 -8.11
C VAL A 67 -52.10 -13.11 -6.59
N LYS A 68 -53.24 -12.95 -5.89
CA LYS A 68 -53.24 -12.93 -4.42
C LYS A 68 -52.87 -14.29 -3.80
N GLN A 69 -53.31 -15.40 -4.40
CA GLN A 69 -52.86 -16.75 -3.99
C GLN A 69 -51.37 -16.96 -4.27
N GLU A 70 -50.85 -16.50 -5.42
CA GLU A 70 -49.42 -16.54 -5.72
C GLU A 70 -48.59 -15.66 -4.77
N GLU A 71 -49.11 -14.50 -4.35
CA GLU A 71 -48.48 -13.64 -3.33
C GLU A 71 -48.45 -14.30 -1.94
N GLU A 72 -49.51 -15.00 -1.54
CA GLU A 72 -49.57 -15.74 -0.27
C GLU A 72 -48.62 -16.96 -0.28
N GLU A 73 -48.53 -17.68 -1.40
CA GLU A 73 -47.55 -18.76 -1.60
C GLU A 73 -46.11 -18.23 -1.62
N TYR A 74 -45.87 -17.10 -2.29
CA TYR A 74 -44.57 -16.45 -2.31
C TYR A 74 -44.15 -15.93 -0.92
N ALA A 75 -45.08 -15.36 -0.16
CA ALA A 75 -44.83 -14.95 1.22
C ALA A 75 -44.43 -16.15 2.10
N THR A 76 -45.11 -17.28 1.93
CA THR A 76 -44.79 -18.52 2.66
C THR A 76 -43.42 -19.09 2.27
N LEU A 77 -43.09 -19.07 0.97
CA LEU A 77 -41.77 -19.49 0.47
C LEU A 77 -40.66 -18.54 0.92
N LYS A 78 -40.94 -17.24 0.99
CA LYS A 78 -40.01 -16.23 1.50
C LYS A 78 -39.72 -16.45 2.98
N ASP A 79 -40.75 -16.73 3.80
CA ASP A 79 -40.57 -17.04 5.22
C ASP A 79 -39.80 -18.36 5.46
N LEU A 80 -39.97 -19.36 4.57
CA LEU A 80 -39.16 -20.58 4.60
C LEU A 80 -37.71 -20.32 4.18
N HIS A 81 -37.50 -19.48 3.17
CA HIS A 81 -36.16 -19.08 2.72
C HIS A 81 -35.42 -18.27 3.79
N ASP A 82 -36.10 -17.30 4.42
CA ASP A 82 -35.54 -16.45 5.47
C ASP A 82 -35.14 -17.31 6.68
N ARG A 83 -35.99 -18.27 7.12
CA ARG A 83 -35.65 -19.24 8.16
C ARG A 83 -34.46 -20.13 7.79
N TRP A 84 -34.42 -20.61 6.55
CA TRP A 84 -33.29 -21.42 6.06
C TRP A 84 -31.98 -20.62 6.01
N GLU A 85 -32.02 -19.35 5.60
CA GLU A 85 -30.86 -18.45 5.62
C GLU A 85 -30.37 -18.17 7.05
N GLU A 86 -31.28 -17.98 8.02
CA GLU A 86 -30.92 -17.84 9.43
C GLU A 86 -30.25 -19.11 9.98
N GLU A 87 -30.81 -20.29 9.73
CA GLU A 87 -30.21 -21.56 10.13
C GLU A 87 -28.85 -21.79 9.47
N ARG A 88 -28.72 -21.45 8.18
CA ARG A 88 -27.45 -21.54 7.44
C ARG A 88 -26.40 -20.59 8.02
N LYS A 89 -26.76 -19.37 8.38
CA LYS A 89 -25.87 -18.41 9.07
C LYS A 89 -25.47 -18.92 10.46
N ALA A 90 -26.42 -19.47 11.21
CA ALA A 90 -26.17 -20.06 12.52
C ALA A 90 -25.23 -21.29 12.44
N ALA A 91 -25.41 -22.16 11.45
CA ALA A 91 -24.56 -23.33 11.20
C ALA A 91 -23.13 -22.91 10.83
N LYS A 92 -22.97 -21.90 9.96
CA LYS A 92 -21.65 -21.32 9.64
C LYS A 92 -20.96 -20.75 10.88
N LYS A 93 -21.70 -20.07 11.76
CA LYS A 93 -21.15 -19.52 13.02
C LYS A 93 -20.72 -20.62 13.99
N ARG A 94 -21.48 -21.73 14.09
CA ARG A 94 -21.10 -22.92 14.89
C ARG A 94 -19.83 -23.57 14.34
N ALA A 95 -19.75 -23.80 13.03
CA ALA A 95 -18.57 -24.36 12.38
C ALA A 95 -17.33 -23.47 12.55
N LYS A 96 -17.49 -22.14 12.47
CA LYS A 96 -16.40 -21.19 12.73
C LYS A 96 -15.89 -21.30 14.16
N ARG A 97 -16.79 -21.29 15.15
CA ARG A 97 -16.43 -21.45 16.58
C ARG A 97 -15.72 -22.77 16.86
N GLN A 98 -16.12 -23.84 16.21
CA GLN A 98 -15.46 -25.15 16.35
C GLN A 98 -14.03 -25.11 15.80
N ARG A 99 -13.82 -24.53 14.61
CA ARG A 99 -12.48 -24.35 14.04
C ARG A 99 -11.58 -23.47 14.91
N GLU A 100 -12.12 -22.35 15.41
CA GLU A 100 -11.40 -21.45 16.32
C GLU A 100 -11.00 -22.16 17.63
N ALA A 101 -11.86 -23.03 18.16
CA ALA A 101 -11.56 -23.83 19.35
C ALA A 101 -10.48 -24.90 19.09
N GLU A 102 -10.53 -25.59 17.95
CA GLU A 102 -9.52 -26.57 17.53
C GLU A 102 -8.16 -25.90 17.28
N GLU A 103 -8.15 -24.74 16.63
CA GLU A 103 -6.94 -23.93 16.40
C GLU A 103 -6.33 -23.44 17.72
N LEU A 104 -7.17 -22.98 18.66
CA LEU A 104 -6.71 -22.56 19.98
C LEU A 104 -6.06 -23.71 20.76
N GLU A 105 -6.60 -24.93 20.69
CA GLU A 105 -6.00 -26.10 21.33
C GLU A 105 -4.67 -26.52 20.66
N MET A 106 -4.59 -26.47 19.33
CA MET A 106 -3.31 -26.69 18.63
C MET A 106 -2.26 -25.66 19.06
N ARG A 107 -2.62 -24.38 19.11
CA ARG A 107 -1.70 -23.30 19.51
C ARG A 107 -1.25 -23.44 20.96
N LYS A 108 -2.14 -23.87 21.87
CA LYS A 108 -1.75 -24.22 23.26
C LYS A 108 -0.78 -25.40 23.29
N ALA A 109 -0.98 -26.43 22.46
CA ALA A 109 -0.10 -27.59 22.39
C ALA A 109 1.30 -27.20 21.87
N GLU A 110 1.38 -26.36 20.84
CA GLU A 110 2.63 -25.82 20.32
C GLU A 110 3.36 -24.98 21.38
N LEU A 111 2.64 -24.11 22.08
CA LEU A 111 3.22 -23.28 23.13
C LEU A 111 3.76 -24.12 24.30
N ARG A 112 3.12 -25.24 24.63
CA ARG A 112 3.65 -26.24 25.58
C ARG A 112 4.93 -26.90 25.07
N ARG A 113 5.01 -27.26 23.79
CA ARG A 113 6.23 -27.82 23.17
C ARG A 113 7.37 -26.80 23.16
N ALA A 114 7.09 -25.57 22.75
CA ALA A 114 8.07 -24.47 22.74
C ALA A 114 8.60 -24.15 24.15
N ARG A 115 7.74 -24.17 25.17
CA ARG A 115 8.17 -24.01 26.57
C ARG A 115 9.11 -25.12 27.03
N LYS A 116 8.83 -26.38 26.66
CA LYS A 116 9.74 -27.52 26.95
C LYS A 116 11.08 -27.35 26.25
N GLN A 117 11.07 -26.96 24.98
CA GLN A 117 12.30 -26.75 24.20
C GLN A 117 13.14 -25.59 24.74
N ARG A 118 12.52 -24.45 25.07
CA ARG A 118 13.22 -23.32 25.72
C ARG A 118 13.84 -23.70 27.05
N LYS A 119 13.19 -24.57 27.84
CA LYS A 119 13.75 -25.07 29.09
C LYS A 119 15.00 -25.94 28.83
N ALA A 120 14.92 -26.86 27.87
CA ALA A 120 16.05 -27.70 27.47
C ALA A 120 17.22 -26.88 26.89
N ASP A 121 16.95 -25.90 26.04
CA ASP A 121 17.98 -25.00 25.48
C ASP A 121 18.65 -24.15 26.58
N LYS A 122 17.88 -23.68 27.56
CA LYS A 122 18.43 -22.95 28.71
C LYS A 122 19.35 -23.83 29.57
N GLU A 123 18.99 -25.09 29.77
CA GLU A 123 19.82 -26.07 30.47
C GLU A 123 21.09 -26.38 29.67
N ARG A 124 21.00 -26.55 28.34
CA ARG A 124 22.17 -26.74 27.46
C ARG A 124 23.13 -25.56 27.52
N ARG A 125 22.63 -24.32 27.40
CA ARG A 125 23.45 -23.10 27.47
C ARG A 125 24.14 -22.94 28.83
N ARG A 126 23.46 -23.32 29.93
CA ARG A 126 24.09 -23.33 31.26
C ARG A 126 25.23 -24.34 31.34
N ALA A 127 25.04 -25.54 30.80
CA ALA A 127 26.09 -26.56 30.76
C ALA A 127 27.29 -26.14 29.87
N GLU A 128 27.03 -25.53 28.71
CA GLU A 128 28.07 -24.98 27.84
C GLU A 128 28.85 -23.85 28.52
N ALA A 129 28.16 -22.92 29.19
CA ALA A 129 28.80 -21.83 29.93
C ALA A 129 29.67 -22.36 31.08
N GLN A 130 29.21 -23.39 31.80
CA GLN A 130 29.99 -24.01 32.86
C GLN A 130 31.26 -24.67 32.32
N ARG A 131 31.18 -25.40 31.20
CA ARG A 131 32.34 -26.00 30.54
C ARG A 131 33.35 -24.94 30.08
N ALA A 132 32.87 -23.85 29.49
CA ALA A 132 33.74 -22.75 29.06
C ALA A 132 34.45 -22.08 30.25
N GLN A 133 33.75 -21.93 31.38
CA GLN A 133 34.34 -21.39 32.61
C GLN A 133 35.42 -22.32 33.19
N GLU A 134 35.18 -23.64 33.19
CA GLU A 134 36.16 -24.64 33.63
C GLU A 134 37.39 -24.68 32.70
N GLU A 135 37.19 -24.54 31.38
CA GLU A 135 38.27 -24.46 30.40
C GLU A 135 39.11 -23.19 30.56
N GLN A 136 38.46 -22.05 30.79
CA GLN A 136 39.15 -20.79 31.07
C GLN A 136 40.00 -20.88 32.35
N GLN A 137 39.46 -21.46 33.43
CA GLN A 137 40.20 -21.65 34.68
C GLN A 137 41.41 -22.57 34.51
N ARG A 138 41.29 -23.62 33.70
CA ARG A 138 42.43 -24.49 33.36
C ARG A 138 43.50 -23.72 32.59
N ALA A 139 43.12 -22.96 31.57
CA ALA A 139 44.05 -22.16 30.78
C ALA A 139 44.78 -21.11 31.63
N GLU A 140 44.07 -20.41 32.53
CA GLU A 140 44.67 -19.45 33.47
C GLU A 140 45.65 -20.13 34.43
N THR A 141 45.33 -21.32 34.91
CA THR A 141 46.22 -22.10 35.79
C THR A 141 47.49 -22.53 35.05
N GLU A 142 47.35 -23.01 33.81
CA GLU A 142 48.48 -23.40 32.95
C GLU A 142 49.38 -22.19 32.62
N GLN A 143 48.80 -21.04 32.31
CA GLN A 143 49.54 -19.80 32.08
C GLN A 143 50.33 -19.36 33.31
N ARG A 144 49.71 -19.42 34.50
CA ARG A 144 50.39 -19.08 35.76
C ARG A 144 51.57 -20.01 36.05
N GLN A 145 51.40 -21.31 35.83
CA GLN A 145 52.48 -22.28 35.99
C GLN A 145 53.61 -22.07 34.98
N ALA A 146 53.28 -21.71 33.73
CA ALA A 146 54.27 -21.38 32.72
C ALA A 146 55.05 -20.10 33.06
N GLU A 147 54.38 -19.07 33.59
CA GLU A 147 55.00 -17.82 34.02
C GLU A 147 55.94 -18.03 35.22
N GLU A 148 55.53 -18.83 36.21
CA GLU A 148 56.39 -19.19 37.35
C GLU A 148 57.65 -19.95 36.91
N LYS A 149 57.50 -20.92 36.00
CA LYS A 149 58.64 -21.63 35.40
C LYS A 149 59.58 -20.67 34.66
N ARG A 150 59.02 -19.71 33.91
CA ARG A 150 59.80 -18.71 33.19
C ARG A 150 60.56 -17.78 34.14
N LYS A 151 59.90 -17.26 35.18
CA LYS A 151 60.55 -16.40 36.20
C LYS A 151 61.69 -17.13 36.91
N LYS A 152 61.51 -18.43 37.20
CA LYS A 152 62.56 -19.26 37.78
C LYS A 152 63.76 -19.41 36.83
N ALA A 153 63.50 -19.70 35.56
CA ALA A 153 64.55 -19.80 34.53
C ALA A 153 65.30 -18.47 34.32
N GLU A 154 64.58 -17.34 34.28
CA GLU A 154 65.18 -16.00 34.17
C GLU A 154 66.03 -15.67 35.41
N SER A 155 65.60 -16.05 36.62
CA SER A 155 66.41 -15.89 37.83
C SER A 155 67.66 -16.76 37.83
N GLU A 156 67.60 -17.98 37.30
CA GLU A 156 68.76 -18.88 37.18
C GLU A 156 69.75 -18.36 36.13
N GLN A 157 69.26 -17.86 34.99
CA GLN A 157 70.09 -17.22 33.97
C GLN A 157 70.79 -15.98 34.51
N ARG A 158 70.08 -15.11 35.24
CA ARG A 158 70.67 -13.91 35.84
C ARG A 158 71.76 -14.25 36.85
N LYS A 159 71.58 -15.27 37.68
CA LYS A 159 72.64 -15.74 38.60
C LYS A 159 73.86 -16.26 37.84
N ALA A 160 73.65 -17.02 36.76
CA ALA A 160 74.74 -17.52 35.93
C ALA A 160 75.47 -16.39 35.18
N GLU A 161 74.76 -15.33 34.79
CA GLU A 161 75.34 -14.13 34.18
C GLU A 161 76.16 -13.33 35.19
N GLU A 162 75.64 -13.08 36.39
CA GLU A 162 76.36 -12.42 37.48
C GLU A 162 77.63 -13.20 37.90
N GLU A 163 77.59 -14.54 37.89
CA GLU A 163 78.78 -15.37 38.12
C GLU A 163 79.81 -15.26 36.97
N ARG A 164 79.34 -15.21 35.72
CA ARG A 164 80.22 -15.01 34.56
C ARG A 164 80.87 -13.63 34.58
N GLU A 165 80.12 -12.58 34.90
CA GLU A 165 80.65 -11.22 35.04
C GLU A 165 81.68 -11.14 36.16
N ARG A 166 81.44 -11.77 37.32
CA ARG A 166 82.45 -11.84 38.40
C ARG A 166 83.70 -12.59 37.97
N ALA A 167 83.56 -13.70 37.27
CA ALA A 167 84.70 -14.45 36.75
C ALA A 167 85.47 -13.65 35.68
N GLU A 168 84.77 -12.88 34.85
CA GLU A 168 85.36 -11.99 33.86
C GLU A 168 86.06 -10.78 34.50
N GLU A 169 85.45 -10.16 35.52
CA GLU A 169 86.10 -9.11 36.33
C GLU A 169 87.36 -9.62 37.03
N GLU A 170 87.33 -10.84 37.57
CA GLU A 170 88.48 -11.46 38.22
C GLU A 170 89.59 -11.77 37.21
N ARG A 171 89.23 -12.28 36.01
CA ARG A 171 90.16 -12.42 34.88
C ARG A 171 90.73 -11.08 34.43
N LEU A 172 89.91 -10.04 34.32
CA LEU A 172 90.33 -8.68 33.97
C LEU A 172 91.24 -8.07 35.03
N ARG A 173 90.99 -8.32 36.32
CA ARG A 173 91.88 -7.89 37.42
C ARG A 173 93.22 -8.60 37.38
N GLU A 174 93.24 -9.90 37.08
CA GLU A 174 94.48 -10.66 36.93
C GLU A 174 95.23 -10.25 35.65
N GLU A 175 94.52 -10.03 34.54
CA GLU A 175 95.08 -9.46 33.31
C GLU A 175 95.60 -8.04 33.54
N GLN A 176 94.92 -7.21 34.34
CA GLN A 176 95.40 -5.89 34.75
C GLN A 176 96.63 -5.97 35.66
N ARG A 177 96.72 -6.96 36.55
CA ARG A 177 97.90 -7.21 37.39
C ARG A 177 99.10 -7.61 36.53
N ILE A 178 98.89 -8.53 35.58
CA ILE A 178 99.88 -8.94 34.58
C ILE A 178 100.25 -7.76 33.66
N ALA A 179 99.27 -6.94 33.27
CA ALA A 179 99.49 -5.76 32.44
C ALA A 179 100.19 -4.64 33.21
N GLU A 180 99.97 -4.47 34.52
CA GLU A 180 100.71 -3.55 35.38
C GLU A 180 102.15 -3.99 35.59
N GLU A 181 102.41 -5.30 35.76
CA GLU A 181 103.78 -5.82 35.77
C GLU A 181 104.47 -5.61 34.42
N LYS A 182 103.79 -5.96 33.32
CA LYS A 182 104.26 -5.67 31.96
C LYS A 182 104.37 -4.18 31.67
N ALA A 183 103.55 -3.32 32.27
CA ALA A 183 103.58 -1.87 32.13
C ALA A 183 104.65 -1.23 33.01
N LYS A 184 105.01 -1.80 34.16
CA LYS A 184 106.22 -1.42 34.92
C LYS A 184 107.47 -1.83 34.15
N GLU A 185 107.44 -2.97 33.46
CA GLU A 185 108.53 -3.42 32.57
C GLU A 185 108.60 -2.62 31.26
N ALA A 186 107.46 -2.24 30.69
CA ALA A 186 107.33 -1.42 29.49
C ALA A 186 107.51 0.08 29.76
N ALA A 187 107.18 0.62 30.93
CA ALA A 187 107.50 2.00 31.34
C ALA A 187 109.02 2.22 31.49
N ARG A 188 109.77 1.14 31.72
CA ARG A 188 111.24 1.12 31.66
C ARG A 188 111.79 1.08 30.22
N LYS A 189 111.01 0.59 29.24
CA LYS A 189 111.39 0.45 27.82
C LYS A 189 110.76 1.51 26.89
N THR A 190 109.73 2.23 27.35
CA THR A 190 108.92 3.16 26.54
C THR A 190 108.89 4.57 27.16
N ARG A 191 110.00 4.97 27.83
CA ARG A 191 110.55 6.34 27.79
C ARG A 191 111.37 6.58 26.49
N LYS A 192 111.29 5.64 25.56
CA LYS A 192 111.65 5.76 24.14
C LYS A 192 110.37 5.55 23.33
N ARG A 193 110.02 6.58 22.54
CA ARG A 193 108.98 6.58 21.50
C ARG A 193 107.56 6.95 21.98
N GLN A 194 107.41 8.26 22.18
CA GLN A 194 106.19 8.97 21.84
C GLN A 194 105.87 8.83 20.33
N ASN A 195 104.56 8.86 20.02
CA ASN A 195 103.87 9.45 18.85
C ASN A 195 102.96 8.53 18.01
N ALA A 196 101.77 9.11 17.72
CA ALA A 196 100.80 8.88 16.63
C ALA A 196 99.72 7.79 16.87
N ALA A 197 98.43 8.12 17.07
CA ALA A 197 97.36 8.48 16.09
C ALA A 197 96.41 7.26 15.88
N ALA A 198 95.09 7.29 15.62
CA ALA A 198 94.00 8.27 15.52
C ALA A 198 92.64 7.50 15.29
N LYS A 199 91.47 8.12 15.61
CA LYS A 199 90.09 8.02 15.01
C LYS A 199 89.34 6.65 14.99
N GLY A 200 88.02 6.47 15.06
CA GLY A 200 86.79 7.31 15.21
C GLY A 200 85.51 6.60 14.65
N GLY A 201 84.31 6.86 15.23
CA GLY A 201 82.91 6.79 14.65
C GLY A 201 82.18 5.41 14.52
N SER A 202 80.84 5.24 14.40
CA SER A 202 79.60 6.06 14.51
C SER A 202 78.35 5.24 14.04
N LYS A 203 77.18 5.41 14.71
CA LYS A 203 75.75 5.36 14.21
C LYS A 203 75.15 4.07 13.59
N LYS A 204 73.84 3.91 13.33
CA LYS A 204 72.50 4.23 13.92
C LYS A 204 71.45 3.77 12.87
N GLU A 205 70.32 3.20 13.32
CA GLU A 205 68.93 3.19 12.74
C GLU A 205 68.59 2.69 11.32
N GLU A 206 67.54 1.85 11.22
CA GLU A 206 66.32 1.94 10.36
C GLU A 206 65.43 0.69 10.63
N LYS A 207 64.09 0.60 10.45
CA LYS A 207 63.11 1.34 9.64
C LYS A 207 61.68 0.96 10.06
N THR A 208 60.79 1.94 10.15
CA THR A 208 59.32 1.82 10.24
C THR A 208 58.70 1.88 8.84
N GLY A 209 58.00 0.82 8.39
CA GLY A 209 57.48 0.72 7.02
C GLY A 209 56.04 0.19 6.86
N ARG A 210 55.18 0.24 7.89
CA ARG A 210 53.83 -0.39 7.83
C ARG A 210 52.62 0.54 7.95
N ARG A 211 52.80 1.86 8.11
CA ARG A 211 51.65 2.81 8.26
C ARG A 211 51.19 3.48 6.97
N SER A 212 52.01 3.53 5.92
CA SER A 212 51.73 4.34 4.71
C SER A 212 50.78 3.68 3.70
N ALA A 213 50.66 2.35 3.71
CA ALA A 213 49.83 1.62 2.74
C ALA A 213 48.30 1.68 3.04
N ARG A 214 47.91 1.92 4.30
CA ARG A 214 46.50 1.95 4.72
C ARG A 214 45.82 3.29 4.39
N LEU A 215 46.59 4.38 4.41
CA LEU A 215 46.10 5.73 4.10
C LEU A 215 45.81 5.90 2.60
N ALA A 216 46.69 5.39 1.73
CA ALA A 216 46.52 5.45 0.28
C ALA A 216 45.28 4.68 -0.21
N LYS A 217 44.93 3.57 0.45
CA LYS A 217 43.77 2.74 0.10
C LYS A 217 42.44 3.43 0.45
N ASN A 218 42.40 4.18 1.56
CA ASN A 218 41.20 4.92 1.98
C ASN A 218 40.94 6.16 1.10
N ILE A 219 41.99 6.84 0.65
CA ILE A 219 41.88 8.01 -0.25
C ILE A 219 41.38 7.57 -1.64
N ALA A 220 41.88 6.46 -2.17
CA ALA A 220 41.40 5.92 -3.46
C ALA A 220 39.93 5.47 -3.41
N ALA A 221 39.48 4.91 -2.28
CA ALA A 221 38.07 4.57 -2.07
C ALA A 221 37.18 5.82 -1.97
N SER A 222 37.64 6.86 -1.28
CA SER A 222 36.94 8.14 -1.16
C SER A 222 36.77 8.85 -2.51
N LEU A 223 37.82 8.88 -3.34
CA LEU A 223 37.77 9.52 -4.66
C LEU A 223 36.87 8.78 -5.65
N LYS A 224 36.81 7.44 -5.57
CA LYS A 224 35.87 6.65 -6.36
C LYS A 224 34.41 6.88 -5.91
N ARG A 225 34.18 7.06 -4.61
CA ARG A 225 32.88 7.39 -4.01
C ARG A 225 32.39 8.79 -4.43
N GLU A 226 33.27 9.77 -4.58
CA GLU A 226 32.95 11.11 -5.11
C GLU A 226 32.47 11.06 -6.57
N SER A 227 33.13 10.24 -7.41
CA SER A 227 32.78 10.08 -8.84
C SER A 227 31.50 9.27 -9.10
N LEU A 228 31.01 8.58 -8.07
CA LEU A 228 29.80 7.77 -8.07
C LEU A 228 28.67 8.50 -7.31
N LYS A 229 28.58 9.82 -7.32
CA LYS A 229 27.39 10.55 -6.82
C LYS A 229 26.41 10.81 -7.96
N MET A 230 25.12 10.64 -7.70
CA MET A 230 24.07 10.89 -8.68
C MET A 230 24.07 12.38 -8.98
N VAL A 231 23.97 12.75 -10.25
CA VAL A 231 23.77 14.15 -10.62
C VAL A 231 22.36 14.52 -10.21
N ALA A 232 22.23 15.33 -9.16
CA ALA A 232 20.93 15.76 -8.67
C ALA A 232 20.09 16.36 -9.81
N PRO A 233 18.79 16.06 -9.88
CA PRO A 233 17.94 16.65 -10.90
C PRO A 233 17.88 18.17 -10.74
N LYS A 234 17.69 18.88 -11.85
CA LYS A 234 17.57 20.34 -11.86
C LYS A 234 16.21 20.85 -11.40
N TRP A 235 15.18 20.02 -11.50
CA TRP A 235 13.84 20.28 -10.97
C TRP A 235 13.79 20.05 -9.47
N LYS A 236 12.96 20.80 -8.73
CA LYS A 236 12.70 20.57 -7.30
C LYS A 236 11.39 19.81 -7.08
N ARG A 237 10.34 20.13 -7.84
CA ARG A 237 9.00 19.53 -7.80
C ARG A 237 8.53 19.22 -9.22
N LEU A 238 8.85 18.03 -9.72
CA LEU A 238 8.49 17.62 -11.07
C LEU A 238 7.04 17.11 -11.15
N VAL A 239 6.33 17.55 -12.19
CA VAL A 239 5.06 17.00 -12.64
C VAL A 239 5.19 16.46 -14.06
N ARG A 240 4.42 15.43 -14.38
CA ARG A 240 4.23 14.93 -15.75
C ARG A 240 2.77 15.10 -16.12
N PHE A 241 2.50 15.67 -17.28
CA PHE A 241 1.15 16.11 -17.61
C PHE A 241 0.90 16.17 -19.13
N ILE A 242 -0.38 16.13 -19.51
CA ILE A 242 -0.85 16.54 -20.83
C ILE A 242 -1.20 18.03 -20.73
N ALA A 243 -0.65 18.83 -21.64
CA ALA A 243 -0.90 20.27 -21.70
C ALA A 243 -2.26 20.57 -22.33
N GLU A 244 -2.93 21.63 -21.85
CA GLU A 244 -4.18 22.14 -22.42
C GLU A 244 -3.97 22.76 -23.81
N ASP A 245 -2.81 23.40 -23.99
CA ASP A 245 -2.48 24.19 -25.17
C ASP A 245 -2.38 23.37 -26.46
N ASP A 246 -1.77 22.18 -26.38
CA ASP A 246 -1.44 21.37 -27.55
C ASP A 246 -1.72 19.86 -27.37
N TRP A 247 -2.30 19.46 -26.23
CA TRP A 247 -2.65 18.07 -25.90
C TRP A 247 -1.48 17.09 -25.95
N ARG A 248 -0.25 17.58 -25.80
CA ARG A 248 0.97 16.76 -25.75
C ARG A 248 1.42 16.53 -24.32
N GLU A 249 2.17 15.45 -24.14
CA GLU A 249 2.80 15.11 -22.86
C GLU A 249 4.07 15.93 -22.64
N TYR A 250 4.22 16.44 -21.41
CA TYR A 250 5.37 17.19 -20.94
C TYR A 250 5.75 16.77 -19.53
N ILE A 251 7.01 17.01 -19.19
CA ILE A 251 7.46 17.14 -17.81
C ILE A 251 7.76 18.61 -17.52
N GLY A 252 7.61 19.01 -16.26
CA GLY A 252 7.96 20.35 -15.84
C GLY A 252 7.81 20.56 -14.35
N GLU A 253 7.89 21.82 -13.94
CA GLU A 253 7.77 22.24 -12.55
C GLU A 253 6.73 23.35 -12.42
N PRO A 254 5.80 23.28 -11.44
CA PRO A 254 4.82 24.34 -11.22
C PRO A 254 5.49 25.71 -11.07
N VAL A 255 4.92 26.74 -11.69
CA VAL A 255 5.47 28.10 -11.62
C VAL A 255 5.33 28.68 -10.22
N ASP A 256 4.22 28.40 -9.54
CA ASP A 256 4.03 28.69 -8.12
C ASP A 256 4.63 27.55 -7.29
N GLU A 257 5.69 27.84 -6.55
CA GLU A 257 6.39 26.88 -5.71
C GLU A 257 5.56 26.38 -4.50
N ASN A 258 4.48 27.08 -4.16
CA ASN A 258 3.62 26.78 -3.01
C ASN A 258 2.31 26.10 -3.40
N VAL A 259 2.01 25.97 -4.70
CA VAL A 259 0.76 25.36 -5.15
C VAL A 259 0.70 23.88 -4.74
N ASP A 260 -0.43 23.46 -4.18
CA ASP A 260 -0.79 22.05 -4.09
C ASP A 260 -1.41 21.64 -5.42
N VAL A 261 -0.60 21.03 -6.30
CA VAL A 261 -0.99 20.70 -7.68
C VAL A 261 -2.25 19.83 -7.71
N GLY A 262 -2.30 18.76 -6.92
CA GLY A 262 -3.42 17.83 -7.00
C GLY A 262 -4.71 18.41 -6.39
N ALA A 263 -4.60 19.20 -5.33
CA ALA A 263 -5.76 19.92 -4.78
C ALA A 263 -6.27 21.03 -5.72
N ALA A 264 -5.36 21.80 -6.33
CA ALA A 264 -5.71 22.85 -7.30
C ALA A 264 -6.46 22.27 -8.51
N LEU A 265 -5.95 21.18 -9.09
CA LEU A 265 -6.61 20.52 -10.21
C LEU A 265 -7.94 19.87 -9.81
N ALA A 266 -8.06 19.34 -8.59
CA ALA A 266 -9.34 18.82 -8.08
C ALA A 266 -10.40 19.92 -7.94
N ALA A 267 -9.96 21.17 -7.71
CA ALA A 267 -10.80 22.36 -7.66
C ALA A 267 -10.90 23.07 -9.03
N SER A 268 -10.48 22.44 -10.13
CA SER A 268 -10.45 23.03 -11.47
C SER A 268 -9.71 24.36 -11.56
N THR A 269 -8.70 24.56 -10.69
CA THR A 269 -7.82 25.73 -10.72
C THR A 269 -6.67 25.47 -11.70
N PRO A 270 -6.44 26.34 -12.70
CA PRO A 270 -5.32 26.19 -13.63
C PRO A 270 -3.97 26.18 -12.90
N VAL A 271 -3.10 25.25 -13.29
CA VAL A 271 -1.74 25.14 -12.76
C VAL A 271 -0.75 25.38 -13.90
N PRO A 272 -0.14 26.58 -13.98
CA PRO A 272 0.91 26.86 -14.95
C PRO A 272 2.20 26.12 -14.55
N VAL A 273 2.83 25.47 -15.53
CA VAL A 273 4.02 24.63 -15.36
C VAL A 273 5.10 25.08 -16.32
N ARG A 274 6.30 25.35 -15.80
CA ARG A 274 7.50 25.58 -16.61
C ARG A 274 8.01 24.25 -17.14
N VAL A 275 7.98 24.10 -18.46
CA VAL A 275 8.33 22.86 -19.16
C VAL A 275 9.83 22.60 -19.14
N PHE A 276 10.23 21.33 -19.03
CA PHE A 276 11.61 20.88 -19.15
C PHE A 276 11.87 20.24 -20.53
N SER A 277 13.13 20.25 -21.01
CA SER A 277 13.51 19.81 -22.36
C SER A 277 13.40 18.29 -22.62
N GLY A 278 13.38 17.48 -21.56
CA GLY A 278 13.27 16.02 -21.64
C GLY A 278 11.83 15.50 -21.54
N THR A 279 11.68 14.19 -21.48
CA THR A 279 10.37 13.50 -21.31
C THR A 279 10.30 12.62 -20.07
N SER A 280 11.40 12.48 -19.34
CA SER A 280 11.54 11.55 -18.22
C SER A 280 12.01 12.26 -16.96
N ALA A 281 11.43 11.89 -15.82
CA ALA A 281 11.94 12.32 -14.52
C ALA A 281 13.34 11.76 -14.20
N LEU A 282 13.74 10.67 -14.88
CA LEU A 282 15.06 10.03 -14.72
C LEU A 282 16.16 10.71 -15.58
N ASP A 283 15.78 11.62 -16.47
CA ASP A 283 16.74 12.33 -17.31
C ASP A 283 17.40 13.48 -16.54
N ALA A 284 18.57 13.22 -15.99
CA ALA A 284 19.37 14.22 -15.28
C ALA A 284 19.86 15.38 -16.18
N SER A 285 19.77 15.24 -17.51
CA SER A 285 20.13 16.29 -18.47
C SER A 285 18.97 17.22 -18.83
N ALA A 286 17.76 16.96 -18.32
CA ALA A 286 16.60 17.79 -18.58
C ALA A 286 16.79 19.21 -18.02
N GLU A 287 16.66 20.22 -18.89
CA GLU A 287 16.82 21.64 -18.55
C GLU A 287 15.46 22.34 -18.49
N PRO A 288 15.27 23.31 -17.56
CA PRO A 288 14.11 24.16 -17.58
C PRO A 288 14.10 25.02 -18.85
N THR A 289 12.95 25.10 -19.50
CA THR A 289 12.75 25.95 -20.68
C THR A 289 12.03 27.25 -20.28
N GLN A 290 11.87 28.15 -21.25
CA GLN A 290 11.03 29.34 -21.08
C GLN A 290 9.54 29.08 -21.38
N LYS A 291 9.19 27.88 -21.89
CA LYS A 291 7.81 27.50 -22.20
C LYS A 291 7.05 27.25 -20.89
N VAL A 292 5.91 27.90 -20.73
CA VAL A 292 4.96 27.68 -19.63
C VAL A 292 3.65 27.20 -20.23
N LEU A 293 3.08 26.11 -19.70
CA LEU A 293 1.83 25.52 -20.16
C LEU A 293 0.91 25.20 -18.98
N ASN A 294 -0.39 25.12 -19.23
CA ASN A 294 -1.34 24.69 -18.21
C ASN A 294 -1.57 23.17 -18.24
N ILE A 295 -1.76 22.59 -17.07
CA ILE A 295 -2.10 21.16 -16.94
C ILE A 295 -3.56 20.92 -17.34
N GLN A 296 -3.78 20.15 -18.41
CA GLN A 296 -5.09 19.60 -18.76
C GLN A 296 -5.36 18.28 -18.04
N LYS A 297 -4.35 17.41 -17.99
CA LYS A 297 -4.44 16.12 -17.30
C LYS A 297 -3.11 15.80 -16.64
N LEU A 298 -3.16 15.56 -15.33
CA LEU A 298 -2.00 15.10 -14.58
C LEU A 298 -1.76 13.62 -14.84
N LEU A 299 -0.48 13.25 -14.99
CA LEU A 299 -0.02 11.87 -15.13
C LEU A 299 0.83 11.50 -13.92
N PRO A 300 1.05 10.20 -13.64
CA PRO A 300 1.99 9.82 -12.61
C PRO A 300 3.40 10.33 -12.98
N PRO A 301 4.24 10.81 -12.05
CA PRO A 301 5.53 11.41 -12.39
C PRO A 301 6.48 10.49 -13.18
N LEU A 302 6.33 9.16 -13.04
CA LEU A 302 7.02 8.15 -13.85
C LEU A 302 6.01 7.35 -14.70
N THR A 303 6.47 6.84 -15.85
CA THR A 303 5.74 5.89 -16.68
C THR A 303 5.78 4.48 -16.09
N ARG A 304 4.83 3.61 -16.48
CA ARG A 304 4.86 2.17 -16.13
C ARG A 304 6.16 1.49 -16.55
N LYS A 305 6.73 1.90 -17.69
CA LYS A 305 7.98 1.33 -18.23
C LYS A 305 9.18 1.72 -17.38
N GLU A 306 9.24 2.96 -16.92
CA GLU A 306 10.34 3.45 -16.08
C GLU A 306 10.30 2.85 -14.67
N ILE A 307 9.11 2.61 -14.11
CA ILE A 307 8.98 2.07 -12.75
C ILE A 307 9.56 0.66 -12.65
N GLY A 308 9.34 -0.17 -13.67
CA GLY A 308 9.67 -1.60 -13.63
C GLY A 308 8.87 -2.34 -12.57
N THR A 309 9.34 -2.32 -11.31
CA THR A 309 8.69 -2.95 -10.15
C THR A 309 8.31 -1.94 -9.08
N ILE A 310 7.13 -2.11 -8.49
CA ILE A 310 6.71 -1.38 -7.28
C ILE A 310 6.95 -2.29 -6.09
N ARG A 311 7.89 -1.92 -5.23
CA ARG A 311 8.27 -2.68 -4.03
C ARG A 311 7.65 -2.02 -2.82
N CYS A 312 7.03 -2.79 -1.94
CA CYS A 312 6.26 -2.24 -0.83
C CYS A 312 6.70 -2.88 0.47
N ILE A 313 6.79 -2.09 1.54
CA ILE A 313 7.17 -2.55 2.88
C ILE A 313 5.96 -2.55 3.79
N GLY A 314 5.49 -3.75 4.15
CA GLY A 314 4.39 -3.88 5.10
C GLY A 314 4.84 -3.67 6.54
N LEU A 315 3.90 -3.21 7.37
CA LEU A 315 4.06 -3.06 8.82
C LEU A 315 5.24 -2.16 9.23
N ASN A 316 5.54 -1.10 8.46
CA ASN A 316 6.71 -0.27 8.71
C ASN A 316 6.46 0.96 9.61
N TYR A 317 5.30 1.10 10.26
CA TYR A 317 5.04 2.21 11.19
C TYR A 317 4.75 1.66 12.58
N ARG A 318 5.43 2.20 13.61
CA ARG A 318 5.30 1.68 14.99
C ARG A 318 3.87 1.79 15.50
N LYS A 319 3.18 2.92 15.23
CA LYS A 319 1.79 3.11 15.63
C LYS A 319 0.84 2.14 14.90
N HIS A 320 1.12 1.85 13.64
CA HIS A 320 0.31 0.91 12.85
C HIS A 320 0.47 -0.54 13.35
N ALA A 321 1.71 -0.98 13.62
CA ALA A 321 1.96 -2.29 14.22
C ALA A 321 1.24 -2.44 15.58
N LYS A 322 1.24 -1.36 16.39
CA LYS A 322 0.51 -1.32 17.67
C LYS A 322 -1.01 -1.40 17.49
N GLU A 323 -1.57 -0.69 16.52
CA GLU A 323 -3.01 -0.75 16.17
C GLU A 323 -3.44 -2.17 15.80
N MET A 324 -2.60 -2.88 15.06
CA MET A 324 -2.85 -4.27 14.64
C MET A 324 -2.52 -5.31 15.73
N ASN A 325 -2.02 -4.89 16.89
CA ASN A 325 -1.52 -5.76 17.97
C ASN A 325 -0.48 -6.79 17.48
N LEU A 326 0.44 -6.34 16.62
CA LEU A 326 1.52 -7.13 16.06
C LEU A 326 2.86 -6.77 16.73
N GLU A 327 3.76 -7.75 16.83
CA GLU A 327 5.15 -7.48 17.21
C GLU A 327 5.85 -6.69 16.10
N LEU A 328 6.81 -5.84 16.47
CA LEU A 328 7.58 -5.11 15.48
C LEU A 328 8.42 -6.11 14.68
N PRO A 329 8.40 -6.04 13.33
CA PRO A 329 9.22 -6.91 12.50
C PRO A 329 10.72 -6.68 12.77
N GLU A 330 11.51 -7.75 12.70
CA GLU A 330 12.98 -7.68 12.79
C GLU A 330 13.62 -7.27 11.44
N HIS A 331 12.91 -7.50 10.32
CA HIS A 331 13.35 -7.19 8.97
C HIS A 331 12.20 -6.61 8.12
N PRO A 332 12.49 -5.78 7.10
CA PRO A 332 11.46 -5.25 6.20
C PRO A 332 10.64 -6.36 5.53
N THR A 333 9.31 -6.31 5.68
CA THR A 333 8.40 -7.27 5.06
C THR A 333 8.06 -6.82 3.64
N LEU A 334 8.77 -7.39 2.66
CA LEU A 334 8.63 -7.03 1.25
C LEU A 334 7.45 -7.75 0.58
N PHE A 335 6.68 -6.99 -0.19
CA PHE A 335 5.80 -7.51 -1.24
C PHE A 335 5.88 -6.63 -2.49
N PHE A 336 5.29 -7.11 -3.59
CA PHE A 336 5.32 -6.42 -4.87
C PHE A 336 3.92 -6.06 -5.34
N LYS A 337 3.81 -4.90 -6.00
CA LYS A 337 2.66 -4.54 -6.84
C LYS A 337 3.12 -4.50 -8.30
N PRO A 338 2.33 -5.02 -9.26
CA PRO A 338 2.63 -4.91 -10.68
C PRO A 338 2.56 -3.44 -11.13
N ALA A 339 3.31 -3.08 -12.17
CA ALA A 339 3.29 -1.72 -12.73
C ALA A 339 1.90 -1.32 -13.30
N SER A 340 1.00 -2.29 -13.55
CA SER A 340 -0.39 -2.03 -13.93
C SER A 340 -1.21 -1.37 -12.81
N CYS A 341 -0.78 -1.49 -11.56
CA CYS A 341 -1.38 -0.77 -10.43
C CYS A 341 -1.22 0.74 -10.51
N LEU A 342 -0.27 1.26 -11.30
CA LEU A 342 0.00 2.70 -11.37
C LEU A 342 -1.24 3.49 -11.77
N ASN A 343 -1.61 4.46 -10.93
CA ASN A 343 -2.68 5.43 -11.18
C ASN A 343 -2.20 6.87 -10.95
N ALA A 344 -2.82 7.83 -11.63
CA ALA A 344 -2.49 9.24 -11.50
C ALA A 344 -3.30 9.90 -10.38
N SER A 345 -2.78 11.00 -9.84
CA SER A 345 -3.63 11.96 -9.12
C SER A 345 -4.67 12.56 -10.08
N ASN A 346 -5.84 12.87 -9.54
CA ASN A 346 -7.03 13.41 -10.21
C ASN A 346 -7.66 12.46 -11.24
N ALA A 347 -7.14 11.24 -11.40
CA ALA A 347 -7.81 10.17 -12.12
C ALA A 347 -8.79 9.42 -11.19
N PRO A 348 -9.83 8.77 -11.72
CA PRO A 348 -10.68 7.88 -10.94
C PRO A 348 -9.87 6.73 -10.31
N LEU A 349 -10.15 6.41 -9.05
CA LEU A 349 -9.72 5.17 -8.42
C LEU A 349 -10.82 4.13 -8.66
N VAL A 350 -10.61 3.27 -9.66
CA VAL A 350 -11.56 2.21 -10.02
C VAL A 350 -11.36 1.02 -9.08
N ILE A 351 -12.37 0.71 -8.28
CA ILE A 351 -12.41 -0.50 -7.47
C ILE A 351 -12.97 -1.63 -8.34
N PRO A 352 -12.19 -2.69 -8.62
CA PRO A 352 -12.62 -3.75 -9.51
C PRO A 352 -13.81 -4.50 -8.92
N TYR A 353 -14.66 -5.07 -9.76
CA TYR A 353 -15.94 -5.65 -9.31
C TYR A 353 -15.75 -6.73 -8.23
N GLN A 354 -14.59 -7.42 -8.22
CA GLN A 354 -14.21 -8.43 -7.22
C GLN A 354 -14.08 -7.85 -5.81
N ALA A 355 -13.80 -6.55 -5.67
CA ALA A 355 -13.53 -5.85 -4.41
C ALA A 355 -14.60 -4.80 -4.04
N THR A 356 -15.75 -4.80 -4.71
CA THR A 356 -16.85 -3.85 -4.50
C THR A 356 -17.71 -4.14 -3.26
N ASP A 357 -17.51 -5.30 -2.60
CA ASP A 357 -18.24 -5.74 -1.41
C ASP A 357 -17.69 -5.12 -0.11
N ALA A 358 -17.42 -3.81 -0.14
CA ALA A 358 -16.95 -2.96 0.96
C ALA A 358 -15.66 -3.47 1.63
N GLN A 359 -14.58 -3.58 0.85
CA GLN A 359 -13.30 -4.15 1.30
C GLN A 359 -12.07 -3.42 0.78
N ALA A 360 -12.26 -2.43 -0.09
CA ALA A 360 -11.20 -1.58 -0.58
C ALA A 360 -10.80 -0.59 0.52
N ASP A 361 -9.55 -0.66 0.93
CA ASP A 361 -8.97 0.13 2.01
C ASP A 361 -7.92 1.10 1.47
N TYR A 362 -7.70 2.20 2.19
CA TYR A 362 -6.70 3.22 1.90
C TYR A 362 -5.48 3.04 2.81
N GLU A 363 -4.30 3.34 2.27
CA GLU A 363 -3.03 3.28 2.99
C GLU A 363 -2.12 4.41 2.47
N ALA A 364 -2.12 5.57 3.14
CA ALA A 364 -1.18 6.64 2.81
C ALA A 364 0.26 6.15 2.99
N GLU A 365 1.09 6.24 1.94
CA GLU A 365 2.50 5.88 2.02
C GLU A 365 3.40 6.91 1.33
N LEU A 366 4.55 7.19 1.93
CA LEU A 366 5.61 7.95 1.27
C LEU A 366 6.26 7.02 0.25
N ALA A 367 6.20 7.38 -1.03
CA ALA A 367 6.90 6.65 -2.08
C ALA A 367 8.28 7.25 -2.33
N VAL A 368 9.27 6.38 -2.48
CA VAL A 368 10.67 6.71 -2.78
C VAL A 368 10.99 6.25 -4.19
N VAL A 369 11.61 7.11 -4.99
CA VAL A 369 12.04 6.76 -6.35
C VAL A 369 13.54 6.57 -6.37
N ILE A 370 14.01 5.43 -6.87
CA ILE A 370 15.44 5.16 -7.07
C ILE A 370 15.93 5.91 -8.33
N GLY A 371 16.95 6.74 -8.21
CA GLY A 371 17.48 7.54 -9.33
C GLY A 371 18.56 6.86 -10.15
N ARG A 372 19.13 5.77 -9.62
CA ARG A 372 20.20 5.00 -10.26
C ARG A 372 20.29 3.61 -9.68
N ASP A 373 20.85 2.70 -10.47
CA ASP A 373 20.96 1.29 -10.08
C ASP A 373 21.69 1.11 -8.74
N ALA A 374 20.98 0.53 -7.77
CA ALA A 374 21.48 0.23 -6.44
C ALA A 374 21.61 -1.28 -6.25
N ARG A 375 22.81 -1.78 -5.94
CA ARG A 375 23.04 -3.19 -5.60
C ARG A 375 24.08 -3.31 -4.50
N ASN A 376 23.74 -4.03 -3.44
CA ASN A 376 24.55 -4.22 -2.23
C ASN A 376 25.01 -2.88 -1.63
N VAL A 377 24.11 -1.89 -1.58
CA VAL A 377 24.39 -0.56 -1.06
C VAL A 377 24.36 -0.59 0.47
N SER A 378 25.29 0.14 1.09
CA SER A 378 25.34 0.32 2.56
C SER A 378 24.22 1.25 3.03
N VAL A 379 23.88 1.24 4.31
CA VAL A 379 22.87 2.18 4.87
C VAL A 379 23.37 3.62 4.73
N GLU A 380 24.66 3.85 4.92
CA GLU A 380 25.29 5.17 4.88
C GLU A 380 25.27 5.77 3.47
N ASP A 381 25.41 4.93 2.43
CA ASP A 381 25.43 5.37 1.03
C ASP A 381 24.02 5.31 0.39
N ALA A 382 23.01 4.74 1.07
CA ALA A 382 21.70 4.44 0.48
C ALA A 382 20.96 5.67 -0.07
N MET A 383 21.01 6.79 0.66
CA MET A 383 20.30 8.01 0.25
C MET A 383 20.88 8.62 -1.03
N ASP A 384 22.14 8.35 -1.38
CA ASP A 384 22.75 8.81 -2.62
C ASP A 384 22.14 8.15 -3.87
N TYR A 385 21.32 7.12 -3.71
CA TYR A 385 20.62 6.43 -4.80
C TYR A 385 19.16 6.87 -4.95
N VAL A 386 18.67 7.71 -4.03
CA VAL A 386 17.28 8.20 -4.04
C VAL A 386 17.18 9.47 -4.90
N LEU A 387 16.27 9.43 -5.87
CA LEU A 387 15.94 10.57 -6.73
C LEU A 387 15.05 11.59 -6.01
N GLY A 388 14.05 11.09 -5.31
CA GLY A 388 13.05 11.93 -4.66
C GLY A 388 11.89 11.14 -4.07
N TYR A 389 10.89 11.89 -3.63
CA TYR A 389 9.74 11.41 -2.90
C TYR A 389 8.43 11.85 -3.56
N MET A 390 7.37 11.07 -3.41
CA MET A 390 6.01 11.45 -3.84
C MET A 390 4.96 10.86 -2.91
N CYS A 391 3.76 11.43 -2.89
CA CYS A 391 2.64 10.79 -2.21
C CYS A 391 2.27 9.51 -2.95
N SER A 392 1.81 8.52 -2.20
CA SER A 392 1.25 7.31 -2.76
C SER A 392 0.18 6.71 -1.88
N ASN A 393 -0.66 5.86 -2.47
CA ASN A 393 -1.71 5.14 -1.76
C ASN A 393 -1.59 3.64 -2.06
N ASP A 394 -1.32 2.81 -1.05
CA ASP A 394 -1.29 1.36 -1.18
C ASP A 394 -2.70 0.76 -1.00
N VAL A 395 -3.56 1.03 -2.00
CA VAL A 395 -4.95 0.58 -1.98
C VAL A 395 -5.00 -0.95 -1.85
N THR A 396 -5.86 -1.43 -0.96
CA THR A 396 -5.86 -2.84 -0.56
C THR A 396 -7.27 -3.43 -0.55
N GLY A 397 -7.48 -4.51 -1.30
CA GLY A 397 -8.68 -5.34 -1.19
C GLY A 397 -8.53 -6.35 -0.05
N ARG A 398 -9.04 -6.02 1.14
CA ARG A 398 -8.74 -6.76 2.39
C ARG A 398 -9.11 -8.23 2.37
N LYS A 399 -10.25 -8.61 1.79
CA LYS A 399 -10.62 -10.05 1.65
C LYS A 399 -9.60 -10.83 0.84
N HIS A 400 -9.08 -10.25 -0.24
CA HIS A 400 -8.10 -10.90 -1.10
C HIS A 400 -6.74 -10.95 -0.42
N GLN A 401 -6.39 -9.91 0.35
CA GLN A 401 -5.19 -9.91 1.20
C GLN A 401 -5.28 -11.02 2.25
N PHE A 402 -6.42 -11.17 2.93
CA PHE A 402 -6.61 -12.17 3.98
C PHE A 402 -6.90 -13.58 3.46
N ALA A 403 -7.19 -13.75 2.18
CA ALA A 403 -7.44 -15.07 1.58
C ALA A 403 -6.17 -15.92 1.41
N GLY A 404 -4.99 -15.30 1.45
CA GLY A 404 -3.72 -16.01 1.26
C GLY A 404 -2.56 -15.38 2.02
N ALA A 405 -1.43 -16.09 2.07
CA ALA A 405 -0.22 -15.60 2.73
C ALA A 405 0.51 -14.50 1.93
N GLN A 406 0.22 -14.37 0.64
CA GLN A 406 0.88 -13.42 -0.26
C GLN A 406 -0.01 -12.19 -0.49
N TRP A 407 0.41 -11.03 0.02
CA TRP A 407 -0.40 -9.80 -0.03
C TRP A 407 -0.52 -9.20 -1.43
N GLY A 408 0.42 -9.53 -2.33
CA GLY A 408 0.48 -8.98 -3.68
C GLY A 408 -0.80 -9.16 -4.50
N PHE A 409 -1.58 -10.21 -4.26
CA PHE A 409 -2.86 -10.38 -4.96
C PHE A 409 -3.90 -9.34 -4.53
N GLY A 410 -4.15 -9.18 -3.22
CA GLY A 410 -5.12 -8.22 -2.72
C GLY A 410 -4.70 -6.76 -2.88
N LYS A 411 -3.41 -6.51 -3.09
CA LYS A 411 -2.85 -5.19 -3.36
C LYS A 411 -2.55 -4.97 -4.85
N GLY A 412 -2.69 -5.98 -5.71
CA GLY A 412 -2.17 -5.96 -7.08
C GLY A 412 -3.17 -5.61 -8.17
N PHE A 413 -4.36 -5.11 -7.82
CA PHE A 413 -5.35 -4.74 -8.83
C PHE A 413 -4.95 -3.48 -9.61
N ASP A 414 -5.42 -3.37 -10.85
CA ASP A 414 -5.14 -2.21 -11.69
C ASP A 414 -5.61 -0.92 -11.00
N GLY A 415 -4.76 0.11 -11.05
CA GLY A 415 -5.02 1.39 -10.39
C GLY A 415 -4.82 1.43 -8.87
N PHE A 416 -4.47 0.32 -8.20
CA PHE A 416 -4.31 0.26 -6.73
C PHE A 416 -2.98 0.84 -6.20
N ALA A 417 -2.18 1.48 -7.05
CA ALA A 417 -1.02 2.26 -6.65
C ALA A 417 -1.10 3.70 -7.22
N PRO A 418 -2.07 4.54 -6.79
CA PRO A 418 -2.02 5.96 -7.08
C PRO A 418 -0.73 6.60 -6.56
N MET A 419 -0.08 7.40 -7.39
CA MET A 419 1.19 8.06 -7.10
C MET A 419 1.22 9.47 -7.71
N GLY A 420 1.84 10.42 -7.01
CA GLY A 420 1.92 11.83 -7.39
C GLY A 420 1.50 12.74 -6.24
N PRO A 421 0.99 13.97 -6.47
CA PRO A 421 0.87 14.65 -7.76
C PRO A 421 2.22 15.12 -8.34
N CYS A 422 3.23 15.27 -7.49
CA CYS A 422 4.58 15.69 -7.85
C CYS A 422 5.62 14.67 -7.39
N LEU A 423 6.76 14.63 -8.07
CA LEU A 423 7.99 14.04 -7.57
C LEU A 423 8.89 15.15 -7.02
N VAL A 424 9.20 15.10 -5.73
CA VAL A 424 9.98 16.12 -5.04
C VAL A 424 11.41 15.62 -4.84
N SER A 425 12.40 16.39 -5.31
CA SER A 425 13.82 16.04 -5.24
C SER A 425 14.31 15.91 -3.79
N THR A 426 15.25 14.99 -3.55
CA THR A 426 15.98 14.90 -2.27
C THR A 426 16.71 16.18 -1.89
N SER A 427 17.04 17.04 -2.85
CA SER A 427 17.62 18.37 -2.58
C SER A 427 16.64 19.33 -1.90
N SER A 428 15.33 19.15 -2.13
CA SER A 428 14.26 19.95 -1.53
C SER A 428 13.86 19.43 -0.15
N ILE A 429 13.99 18.11 0.07
CA ILE A 429 13.68 17.47 1.35
C ILE A 429 14.87 16.58 1.76
N PRO A 430 15.93 17.15 2.37
CA PRO A 430 17.12 16.37 2.74
C PRO A 430 16.84 15.31 3.82
N ASP A 431 15.92 15.62 4.74
CA ASP A 431 15.50 14.70 5.80
C ASP A 431 14.04 14.29 5.59
N PRO A 432 13.76 13.08 5.10
CA PRO A 432 12.38 12.63 4.90
C PRO A 432 11.64 12.29 6.21
N SER A 433 12.33 12.24 7.37
CA SER A 433 11.69 11.93 8.65
C SER A 433 10.75 13.05 9.14
N VAL A 434 10.92 14.27 8.63
CA VAL A 434 10.05 15.41 8.97
C VAL A 434 8.73 15.43 8.18
N ILE A 435 8.59 14.58 7.16
CA ILE A 435 7.39 14.58 6.31
C ILE A 435 6.19 14.10 7.13
N GLU A 436 5.21 14.96 7.27
CA GLU A 436 3.85 14.62 7.72
C GLU A 436 3.04 14.06 6.55
N LEU A 437 2.26 13.01 6.83
CA LEU A 437 1.37 12.35 5.88
C LEU A 437 0.00 12.09 6.50
N LYS A 438 -1.06 12.33 5.72
CA LYS A 438 -2.46 12.17 6.12
C LYS A 438 -3.27 11.48 5.04
N THR A 439 -4.29 10.73 5.46
CA THR A 439 -5.40 10.34 4.59
C THR A 439 -6.62 11.15 4.99
N VAL A 440 -7.22 11.85 4.02
CA VAL A 440 -8.48 12.56 4.19
C VAL A 440 -9.52 11.90 3.28
N LEU A 441 -10.62 11.44 3.86
CA LEU A 441 -11.73 10.83 3.15
C LEU A 441 -12.99 11.67 3.37
N ASN A 442 -13.55 12.23 2.29
CA ASN A 442 -14.74 13.10 2.35
C ASN A 442 -14.60 14.29 3.32
N GLY A 443 -13.39 14.85 3.43
CA GLY A 443 -13.07 15.96 4.34
C GLY A 443 -12.71 15.54 5.77
N GLU A 444 -12.86 14.27 6.13
CA GLU A 444 -12.50 13.75 7.45
C GLU A 444 -11.10 13.12 7.44
N VAL A 445 -10.28 13.46 8.45
CA VAL A 445 -8.94 12.88 8.61
C VAL A 445 -9.06 11.45 9.15
N MET A 446 -8.63 10.49 8.33
CA MET A 446 -8.66 9.06 8.64
C MET A 446 -7.33 8.57 9.20
N GLN A 447 -6.21 8.97 8.57
CA GLN A 447 -4.86 8.64 9.00
C GLN A 447 -4.07 9.93 9.25
N GLU A 448 -3.20 9.90 10.25
CA GLU A 448 -2.21 10.93 10.50
C GLU A 448 -0.91 10.28 10.97
N GLY A 449 0.19 10.63 10.30
CA GLY A 449 1.50 10.03 10.53
C GLY A 449 2.63 10.97 10.15
N ARG A 450 3.85 10.54 10.46
CA ARG A 450 5.07 11.27 10.17
C ARG A 450 6.19 10.30 9.86
N GLY A 451 7.13 10.69 9.00
CA GLY A 451 8.21 9.83 8.52
C GLY A 451 9.11 9.25 9.63
N ASP A 452 9.23 9.93 10.77
CA ASP A 452 9.98 9.45 11.93
C ASP A 452 9.35 8.25 12.65
N ASP A 453 8.06 7.96 12.42
CA ASP A 453 7.39 6.78 12.99
C ASP A 453 7.78 5.48 12.27
N MET A 454 8.53 5.56 11.17
CA MET A 454 9.00 4.39 10.42
C MET A 454 9.88 3.48 11.28
N ILE A 455 9.62 2.17 11.26
CA ILE A 455 10.42 1.15 11.94
C ILE A 455 11.79 1.03 11.27
N PHE A 456 11.78 0.87 9.95
CA PHE A 456 12.94 0.90 9.08
C PHE A 456 12.94 2.20 8.28
N SER A 457 14.00 2.99 8.42
CA SER A 457 14.23 4.20 7.64
C SER A 457 14.37 3.89 6.14
N ILE A 458 14.22 4.91 5.30
CA ILE A 458 14.41 4.77 3.84
C ILE A 458 15.80 4.23 3.51
N ALA A 459 16.83 4.70 4.22
CA ALA A 459 18.20 4.22 4.05
C ALA A 459 18.34 2.72 4.35
N GLU A 460 17.74 2.25 5.45
CA GLU A 460 17.72 0.82 5.81
C GLU A 460 16.95 -0.01 4.79
N ILE A 461 15.81 0.48 4.30
CA ILE A 461 15.01 -0.21 3.28
C ILE A 461 15.79 -0.37 1.99
N VAL A 462 16.41 0.71 1.47
CA VAL A 462 17.20 0.67 0.23
C VAL A 462 18.39 -0.28 0.38
N ALA A 463 19.14 -0.16 1.49
CA ALA A 463 20.25 -1.06 1.77
C ALA A 463 19.80 -2.52 1.81
N TYR A 464 18.70 -2.81 2.52
CA TYR A 464 18.12 -4.14 2.63
C TYR A 464 17.66 -4.72 1.28
N LEU A 465 16.84 -3.97 0.53
CA LEU A 465 16.27 -4.43 -0.73
C LEU A 465 17.30 -4.58 -1.85
N SER A 466 18.44 -3.90 -1.74
CA SER A 466 19.54 -3.98 -2.71
C SER A 466 20.44 -5.21 -2.52
N GLN A 467 20.24 -6.00 -1.47
CA GLN A 467 21.08 -7.18 -1.17
C GLN A 467 20.85 -8.28 -2.22
N GLY A 468 21.89 -8.59 -3.00
CA GLY A 468 21.85 -9.61 -4.05
C GLY A 468 21.06 -9.21 -5.31
N THR A 469 20.04 -8.35 -5.18
CA THR A 469 19.13 -7.91 -6.24
C THR A 469 19.32 -6.42 -6.54
N THR A 470 19.50 -6.06 -7.81
CA THR A 470 19.55 -4.65 -8.22
C THR A 470 18.19 -3.98 -8.06
N LEU A 471 18.18 -2.76 -7.51
CA LEU A 471 17.09 -1.80 -7.64
C LEU A 471 17.43 -0.91 -8.83
N GLU A 472 16.73 -1.07 -9.93
CA GLU A 472 16.97 -0.30 -11.16
C GLU A 472 16.53 1.16 -10.98
N ALA A 473 17.16 2.07 -11.71
CA ALA A 473 16.68 3.45 -11.82
C ALA A 473 15.20 3.47 -12.23
N GLY A 474 14.39 4.23 -11.50
CA GLY A 474 12.92 4.29 -11.64
C GLY A 474 12.16 3.36 -10.70
N THR A 475 12.81 2.38 -10.06
CA THR A 475 12.16 1.53 -9.05
C THR A 475 11.48 2.38 -7.99
N VAL A 476 10.20 2.11 -7.73
CA VAL A 476 9.43 2.79 -6.69
C VAL A 476 9.34 1.90 -5.45
N ILE A 477 9.62 2.49 -4.29
CA ILE A 477 9.47 1.84 -2.98
C ILE A 477 8.36 2.56 -2.21
N MET A 478 7.26 1.87 -1.93
CA MET A 478 6.22 2.33 -0.99
C MET A 478 6.61 1.88 0.42
N THR A 479 6.75 2.83 1.33
CA THR A 479 7.53 2.65 2.58
C THR A 479 6.72 2.19 3.78
N GLY A 480 5.45 1.85 3.60
CA GLY A 480 4.51 1.51 4.66
C GLY A 480 3.56 2.65 4.99
N THR A 481 2.49 2.31 5.73
CA THR A 481 1.41 3.23 6.09
C THR A 481 1.30 3.43 7.61
N PRO A 482 0.92 4.64 8.09
CA PRO A 482 0.64 4.87 9.50
C PRO A 482 -0.67 4.21 9.94
N HIS A 483 -0.93 4.23 11.25
CA HIS A 483 -2.19 3.75 11.81
C HIS A 483 -3.42 4.50 11.27
N GLY A 484 -4.61 3.92 11.48
CA GLY A 484 -5.89 4.50 11.09
C GLY A 484 -6.43 3.99 9.76
N ILE A 485 -5.86 2.90 9.23
CA ILE A 485 -6.41 2.21 8.05
C ILE A 485 -7.86 1.80 8.28
N GLY A 486 -8.64 1.76 7.22
CA GLY A 486 -10.08 1.56 7.26
C GLY A 486 -10.54 0.30 7.98
N VAL A 487 -9.87 -0.84 7.73
CA VAL A 487 -10.21 -2.13 8.36
C VAL A 487 -10.01 -2.16 9.88
N SER A 488 -9.11 -1.32 10.41
CA SER A 488 -8.76 -1.26 11.83
C SER A 488 -9.71 -0.37 12.64
N ARG A 489 -10.56 0.41 11.96
CA ARG A 489 -11.54 1.29 12.61
C ARG A 489 -12.70 0.48 13.19
N THR A 490 -13.38 1.07 14.16
CA THR A 490 -14.60 0.49 14.77
C THR A 490 -15.74 1.52 14.71
N PRO A 491 -16.73 1.35 13.82
CA PRO A 491 -16.82 0.33 12.78
C PRO A 491 -15.76 0.50 11.68
N PRO A 492 -15.46 -0.55 10.87
CA PRO A 492 -14.57 -0.42 9.72
C PRO A 492 -15.09 0.60 8.70
N VAL A 493 -14.18 1.32 8.05
CA VAL A 493 -14.49 2.30 7.00
C VAL A 493 -13.80 1.87 5.71
N PHE A 494 -14.55 1.54 4.68
CA PHE A 494 -14.01 1.16 3.37
C PHE A 494 -14.40 2.18 2.32
N LEU A 495 -13.60 2.24 1.25
CA LEU A 495 -13.85 3.12 0.11
C LEU A 495 -15.15 2.71 -0.60
N ALA A 496 -15.98 3.71 -0.90
CA ALA A 496 -17.27 3.58 -1.56
C ALA A 496 -17.35 4.49 -2.81
N PRO A 497 -18.25 4.20 -3.77
CA PRO A 497 -18.42 5.04 -4.95
C PRO A 497 -18.77 6.48 -4.56
N GLY A 498 -18.13 7.44 -5.22
CA GLY A 498 -18.33 8.87 -4.97
C GLY A 498 -17.40 9.47 -3.92
N ASP A 499 -16.66 8.64 -3.17
CA ASP A 499 -15.73 9.13 -2.15
C ASP A 499 -14.66 10.05 -2.74
N ASP A 500 -14.37 11.12 -2.01
CA ASP A 500 -13.24 12.02 -2.22
C ASP A 500 -12.07 11.57 -1.34
N LEU A 501 -11.14 10.82 -1.93
CA LEU A 501 -9.97 10.31 -1.22
C LEU A 501 -8.75 11.18 -1.52
N ARG A 502 -8.09 11.69 -0.47
CA ARG A 502 -6.88 12.49 -0.58
C ARG A 502 -5.77 11.95 0.31
N ILE A 503 -4.61 11.68 -0.26
CA ILE A 503 -3.37 11.48 0.49
C ILE A 503 -2.60 12.80 0.47
N VAL A 504 -2.43 13.41 1.63
CA VAL A 504 -1.83 14.75 1.76
C VAL A 504 -0.49 14.62 2.45
N MET A 505 0.56 15.19 1.84
CA MET A 505 1.89 15.23 2.44
C MET A 505 2.48 16.64 2.39
N SER A 506 3.22 16.95 3.45
CA SER A 506 3.90 18.24 3.66
C SER A 506 5.09 18.47 2.72
N HIS A 507 5.80 19.61 2.88
CA HIS A 507 7.07 19.92 2.20
C HIS A 507 6.99 19.91 0.66
N GLY A 508 5.85 20.34 0.09
CA GLY A 508 5.66 20.47 -1.36
C GLY A 508 5.29 19.17 -2.08
N LEU A 509 5.07 18.07 -1.35
CA LEU A 509 4.55 16.83 -1.95
C LEU A 509 3.09 16.99 -2.41
N GLY A 510 2.28 17.72 -1.63
CA GLY A 510 0.91 18.12 -1.99
C GLY A 510 -0.11 17.02 -1.74
N SER A 511 -1.23 17.09 -2.46
CA SER A 511 -2.37 16.20 -2.31
C SER A 511 -2.52 15.27 -3.51
N LEU A 512 -2.40 13.96 -3.30
CA LEU A 512 -2.78 12.92 -4.26
C LEU A 512 -4.28 12.68 -4.10
N VAL A 513 -5.08 13.10 -5.09
CA VAL A 513 -6.54 13.10 -5.02
C VAL A 513 -7.11 12.06 -5.97
N ASN A 514 -8.04 11.21 -5.52
CA ASN A 514 -8.75 10.29 -6.39
C ASN A 514 -10.24 10.24 -6.02
N LYS A 515 -11.11 10.30 -7.03
CA LYS A 515 -12.54 9.98 -6.86
C LYS A 515 -12.73 8.47 -6.98
N VAL A 516 -13.39 7.88 -6.01
CA VAL A 516 -13.63 6.43 -6.00
C VAL A 516 -14.82 6.08 -6.90
N VAL A 517 -14.64 5.09 -7.77
CA VAL A 517 -15.71 4.54 -8.60
C VAL A 517 -15.64 3.02 -8.56
N TYR A 518 -16.77 2.34 -8.76
CA TYR A 518 -16.80 0.88 -8.86
C TYR A 518 -16.85 0.46 -10.31
N GLU A 519 -16.10 -0.60 -10.63
CA GLU A 519 -16.27 -1.32 -11.87
C GLU A 519 -17.57 -2.13 -11.83
N GLU A 520 -18.33 -2.10 -12.93
CA GLU A 520 -19.52 -2.92 -13.05
C GLU A 520 -19.16 -4.39 -13.23
N LYS A 521 -19.93 -5.27 -12.58
CA LYS A 521 -19.77 -6.71 -12.77
C LYS A 521 -20.17 -7.06 -14.21
N PRO A 522 -19.32 -7.78 -14.97
CA PRO A 522 -19.67 -8.22 -16.32
C PRO A 522 -20.98 -9.01 -16.29
N GLN A 523 -21.98 -8.57 -17.05
CA GLN A 523 -23.21 -9.33 -17.23
C GLN A 523 -22.87 -10.60 -18.02
N LYS A 524 -23.36 -11.77 -17.58
CA LYS A 524 -23.23 -13.00 -18.37
C LYS A 524 -23.86 -12.74 -19.73
N ALA A 525 -23.10 -12.91 -20.80
CA ALA A 525 -23.66 -12.96 -22.14
C ALA A 525 -24.75 -14.04 -22.15
N THR A 526 -26.01 -13.62 -22.23
CA THR A 526 -27.08 -14.55 -22.57
C THR A 526 -26.74 -15.07 -23.95
N ASN A 527 -26.48 -16.38 -24.08
CA ASN A 527 -26.34 -17.04 -25.37
C ASN A 527 -27.67 -16.93 -26.13
N GLY A 528 -27.89 -15.78 -26.74
CA GLY A 528 -28.87 -15.61 -27.80
C GLY A 528 -28.32 -16.32 -29.02
N VAL A 529 -28.95 -17.45 -29.35
CA VAL A 529 -28.83 -18.08 -30.66
C VAL A 529 -29.14 -17.03 -31.71
N ASN A 530 -28.12 -16.46 -32.33
CA ASN A 530 -28.18 -15.90 -33.67
C ASN A 530 -26.76 -15.84 -34.21
N GLY A 531 -26.51 -16.70 -35.20
CA GLY A 531 -25.23 -16.79 -35.87
C GLY A 531 -24.85 -15.46 -36.49
N VAL A 532 -23.72 -14.90 -36.06
CA VAL A 532 -22.97 -13.92 -36.83
C VAL A 532 -21.54 -14.41 -36.88
N LYS A 533 -21.07 -14.65 -38.11
CA LYS A 533 -19.72 -15.09 -38.45
C LYS A 533 -18.69 -14.15 -37.80
N ALA A 534 -17.71 -14.73 -37.12
CA ALA A 534 -16.49 -14.03 -36.75
C ALA A 534 -15.78 -13.56 -38.02
N VAL A 535 -15.69 -12.24 -38.20
CA VAL A 535 -14.77 -11.63 -39.16
C VAL A 535 -13.53 -11.22 -38.37
N ASN A 536 -12.41 -11.86 -38.69
CA ASN A 536 -11.10 -11.48 -38.17
C ASN A 536 -10.77 -10.04 -38.57
N GLY A 537 -10.64 -9.15 -37.58
CA GLY A 537 -10.15 -7.78 -37.74
C GLY A 537 -8.95 -7.56 -36.84
N VAL A 538 -7.78 -7.44 -37.45
CA VAL A 538 -6.52 -7.03 -36.83
C VAL A 538 -6.62 -5.54 -36.45
N ASN A 539 -6.20 -5.22 -35.23
CA ASN A 539 -6.07 -3.90 -34.56
C ASN A 539 -7.04 -3.70 -33.39
N GLY A 540 -6.56 -4.06 -32.20
CA GLY A 540 -7.26 -3.89 -30.94
C GLY A 540 -7.33 -2.42 -30.51
N VAL A 541 -8.47 -1.80 -30.81
CA VAL A 541 -9.00 -0.66 -30.05
C VAL A 541 -10.45 -0.99 -29.77
N THR A 542 -10.79 -1.21 -28.50
CA THR A 542 -12.18 -1.38 -28.08
C THR A 542 -12.71 -0.02 -27.66
N GLU A 543 -13.46 0.63 -28.55
CA GLU A 543 -14.23 1.84 -28.20
C GLU A 543 -15.35 1.46 -27.22
N VAL A 544 -15.38 2.14 -26.07
CA VAL A 544 -16.49 2.08 -25.12
C VAL A 544 -17.44 3.21 -25.45
N LYS A 545 -18.64 2.89 -25.96
CA LYS A 545 -19.74 3.86 -26.08
C LYS A 545 -20.32 4.14 -24.70
N VAL A 546 -20.16 5.37 -24.23
CA VAL A 546 -20.94 5.93 -23.12
C VAL A 546 -22.12 6.70 -23.72
N ASN A 547 -23.28 6.55 -23.07
CA ASN A 547 -24.58 7.04 -23.52
C ASN A 547 -24.56 8.49 -24.05
N GLY A 548 -24.85 8.60 -25.34
CA GLY A 548 -25.11 9.78 -26.16
C GLY A 548 -25.11 11.14 -25.46
N VAL A 549 -23.98 11.84 -25.53
CA VAL A 549 -23.84 13.20 -26.04
C VAL A 549 -22.46 13.25 -26.73
N HIS A 550 -22.40 13.88 -27.91
CA HIS A 550 -21.22 13.91 -28.78
C HIS A 550 -19.99 14.56 -28.16
#